data_AF-A0A1S9A720-F1
#
_entry.id   AF-A0A1S9A720-F1
#
_cell.length_a   1.000
_cell.length_b   1.000
_cell.length_c   1.000
_cell.angle_alpha   90.00
_cell.angle_beta   90.00
_cell.angle_gamma   90.00
#
_symmetry.space_group_name_H-M   'P 1'
#
loop_
_entity.id
_entity.type
_entity.pdbx_description
1 polymer ?
#
loop_
_entity_poly.entity_id
_entity_poly.type
_entity_poly.pdbx_seq_one_letter_code
_entity_poly.pdbx_strand_id
1 'polypeptide(L)'
;MLSDFLHTYPVLVWMIIYTAAAAILVSLMWDKLKWWWLNTWYAFPVIGKLKRLSQDLHQTTDGSGWFKSERTLCQDYKAFVQVQSEYDFNERMTYLQKAGDNGRTTTPLAIWILIIAFVFIEAQGFSYVLAGYTVPGASETTQKYAAIGIAFIVSALCVLLTHQAGHELYRSLKIKRARKDWIEEGRKHKLRTKSMPLTTAQHLDDAEPEYTQICNRVGLDASFVVSWATLAFVLIIAIGATYVRVQSANKLMEDSVRIQKSELVEQRQTGVGLDLAQQNVIPDADANLSLAADGKAVEEAAQYDLHGYWVTFAILAVLFVFLQGLGVLFGYRWGFAGENSKAAYKALGKGKFLTYADVRAASQQYIDKAQNQLENLQQRMIQHHADKGTGVAVHPNKSFLEFLDSTDREETDYRTKKRAALHEEQRRLDEERERAQAHKASKSALNAGTGLAAAELETPVARAGDVGRAISELDRLGDDTQAKRAYLDTLPEHVFAEVKLVLQERKENAAAQAKKQRAAEIEDLL
;
A
#
# COMPACT_ATOMS: atom_id res chain seq x y z
N MET A 1 -26.38 1.34 27.72
CA MET A 1 -25.00 1.81 27.99
C MET A 1 -24.49 2.88 27.03
N LEU A 2 -24.61 2.80 25.69
CA LEU A 2 -24.35 4.01 24.89
C LEU A 2 -25.39 5.09 25.24
N SER A 3 -26.67 4.71 25.30
CA SER A 3 -27.75 5.56 25.83
C SER A 3 -27.50 6.03 27.26
N ASP A 4 -27.19 5.11 28.19
CA ASP A 4 -26.96 5.46 29.61
C ASP A 4 -25.70 6.29 29.82
N PHE A 5 -24.62 6.04 29.08
CA PHE A 5 -23.38 6.82 29.13
C PHE A 5 -23.55 8.19 28.47
N LEU A 6 -24.27 8.26 27.34
CA LEU A 6 -24.68 9.51 26.69
C LEU A 6 -25.59 10.34 27.59
N HIS A 7 -26.48 9.70 28.35
CA HIS A 7 -27.35 10.36 29.33
C HIS A 7 -26.62 10.75 30.62
N THR A 8 -25.68 9.93 31.10
CA THR A 8 -24.95 10.17 32.36
C THR A 8 -23.81 11.18 32.18
N TYR A 9 -23.14 11.19 31.02
CA TYR A 9 -22.00 12.06 30.74
C TYR A 9 -22.13 12.83 29.41
N PRO A 10 -23.24 13.55 29.16
CA PRO A 10 -23.46 14.25 27.90
C PRO A 10 -22.35 15.28 27.63
N VAL A 11 -21.89 15.98 28.68
CA VAL A 11 -20.81 16.97 28.58
C VAL A 11 -19.48 16.33 28.20
N LEU A 12 -19.17 15.14 28.73
CA LEU A 12 -17.91 14.45 28.46
C LEU A 12 -17.87 13.94 27.01
N VAL A 13 -19.01 13.44 26.50
CA VAL A 13 -19.13 13.06 25.09
C VAL A 13 -18.98 14.26 24.16
N TRP A 14 -19.67 15.37 24.44
CA TRP A 14 -19.51 16.60 23.66
C TRP A 14 -18.07 17.13 23.71
N MET A 15 -17.41 17.07 24.87
CA MET A 15 -16.01 17.45 25.02
C MET A 15 -15.09 16.58 24.14
N ILE A 16 -15.29 15.26 24.12
CA ILE A 16 -14.52 14.36 23.25
C ILE A 16 -14.76 14.69 21.78
N ILE A 17 -16.02 14.91 21.37
CA ILE A 17 -16.37 15.26 19.99
C ILE A 17 -15.72 16.60 19.60
N TYR A 18 -15.82 17.63 20.42
CA TYR A 18 -15.20 18.93 20.16
C TYR A 18 -13.67 18.84 20.14
N THR A 19 -13.08 18.06 21.03
CA THR A 19 -11.62 17.85 21.05
C THR A 19 -11.15 17.11 19.81
N ALA A 20 -11.88 16.08 19.38
CA ALA A 20 -11.59 15.37 18.14
C ALA A 20 -11.78 16.27 16.90
N ALA A 21 -12.85 17.06 16.86
CA ALA A 21 -13.10 18.03 15.79
C ALA A 21 -12.02 19.12 15.74
N ALA A 22 -11.62 19.65 16.89
CA ALA A 22 -10.52 20.61 17.01
C ALA A 22 -9.19 19.99 16.58
N ALA A 23 -8.89 18.75 16.99
CA ALA A 23 -7.69 18.03 16.56
C ALA A 23 -7.68 17.79 15.03
N ILE A 24 -8.83 17.47 14.44
CA ILE A 24 -8.98 17.34 12.98
C ILE A 24 -8.74 18.69 12.31
N LEU A 25 -9.36 19.77 12.79
CA LEU A 25 -9.15 21.13 12.24
C LEU A 25 -7.69 21.57 12.35
N VAL A 26 -7.04 21.33 13.50
CA VAL A 26 -5.61 21.62 13.70
C VAL A 26 -4.75 20.79 12.76
N SER A 27 -5.07 19.51 12.57
CA SER A 27 -4.35 18.64 11.62
C SER A 27 -4.51 19.11 10.17
N LEU A 28 -5.70 19.56 9.77
CA LEU A 28 -5.96 20.13 8.45
C LEU A 28 -5.26 21.47 8.23
N MET A 29 -5.17 22.30 9.28
CA MET A 29 -4.56 23.63 9.23
C MET A 29 -3.10 23.65 9.71
N TRP A 30 -2.48 22.49 9.91
CA TRP A 30 -1.18 22.38 10.57
C TRP A 30 -0.07 23.16 9.87
N ASP A 31 -0.05 23.14 8.53
CA ASP A 31 0.92 23.90 7.73
C ASP A 31 0.75 25.41 7.96
N LYS A 32 -0.51 25.90 7.99
CA LYS A 32 -0.83 27.30 8.24
C LYS A 32 -0.54 27.71 9.68
N LEU A 33 -0.81 26.83 10.65
CA LEU A 33 -0.54 27.07 12.06
C LEU A 33 0.96 27.16 12.35
N LYS A 34 1.75 26.24 11.77
CA LYS A 34 3.22 26.29 11.84
C LYS A 34 3.78 27.59 11.26
N TRP A 35 3.27 28.00 10.09
CA TRP A 35 3.66 29.25 9.45
C TRP A 35 3.30 30.46 10.32
N TRP A 36 2.07 30.51 10.83
CA TRP A 36 1.59 31.57 11.72
C TRP A 36 2.42 31.64 13.00
N TRP A 37 2.72 30.48 13.61
CA TRP A 37 3.53 30.38 14.82
C TRP A 37 4.95 30.86 14.59
N LEU A 38 5.59 30.45 13.48
CA LEU A 38 6.91 30.94 13.09
C LEU A 38 6.91 32.47 13.01
N ASN A 39 6.00 33.04 12.21
CA ASN A 39 5.95 34.49 12.01
C ASN A 39 5.65 35.24 13.32
N THR A 40 4.80 34.69 14.19
CA THR A 40 4.47 35.28 15.51
C THR A 40 5.70 35.31 16.42
N TRP A 41 6.49 34.23 16.47
CA TRP A 41 7.72 34.17 17.27
C TRP A 41 8.84 35.07 16.74
N TYR A 42 8.91 35.27 15.42
CA TYR A 42 9.85 36.21 14.82
C TYR A 42 9.43 37.67 15.04
N ALA A 43 8.13 37.97 14.99
CA ALA A 43 7.58 39.32 15.17
C ALA A 43 7.53 39.78 16.65
N PHE A 44 7.72 38.88 17.63
CA PHE A 44 7.55 39.22 19.04
C PHE A 44 8.61 40.24 19.53
N PRO A 45 8.22 41.42 20.06
CA PRO A 45 9.16 42.53 20.27
C PRO A 45 10.14 42.32 21.45
N VAL A 46 9.76 41.56 22.49
CA VAL A 46 10.53 41.47 23.74
C VAL A 46 11.42 40.22 23.81
N ILE A 47 10.88 39.05 23.42
CA ILE A 47 11.53 37.72 23.51
C ILE A 47 11.69 37.09 22.11
N GLY A 48 11.40 37.84 21.04
CA GLY A 48 11.36 37.29 19.69
C GLY A 48 12.72 36.85 19.16
N LYS A 49 12.68 35.82 18.32
CA LYS A 49 13.87 35.23 17.71
C LYS A 49 14.66 36.26 16.87
N LEU A 50 13.96 37.22 16.24
CA LEU A 50 14.56 38.30 15.45
C LEU A 50 15.48 39.22 16.26
N LYS A 51 15.08 39.61 17.48
CA LYS A 51 15.90 40.45 18.36
C LYS A 51 17.15 39.72 18.87
N ARG A 52 17.02 38.42 19.16
CA ARG A 52 18.15 37.58 19.55
C ARG A 52 19.12 37.37 18.39
N LEU A 53 18.61 37.11 17.19
CA LEU A 53 19.41 36.93 15.99
C LEU A 53 20.13 38.21 15.56
N SER A 54 19.51 39.38 15.71
CA SER A 54 20.16 40.66 15.35
C SER A 54 21.36 41.01 16.24
N GLN A 55 21.52 40.35 17.39
CA GLN A 55 22.66 40.54 18.30
C GLN A 55 23.84 39.62 17.97
N ASP A 56 23.61 38.54 17.22
CA ASP A 56 24.64 37.59 16.81
C ASP A 56 25.21 38.01 15.45
N LEU A 57 26.46 38.48 15.47
CA LEU A 57 27.18 38.94 14.29
C LEU A 57 28.32 38.05 13.83
N HIS A 58 28.33 36.80 14.26
CA HIS A 58 29.29 35.85 13.74
C HIS A 58 29.01 35.56 12.26
N GLN A 59 30.02 35.78 11.41
CA GLN A 59 30.02 35.27 10.05
C GLN A 59 30.14 33.74 10.05
N THR A 60 29.60 33.10 9.03
CA THR A 60 29.74 31.66 8.82
C THR A 60 31.18 31.33 8.41
N THR A 61 31.72 30.22 8.91
CA THR A 61 33.09 29.76 8.61
C THR A 61 33.23 29.13 7.22
N ASP A 62 32.14 29.08 6.45
CA ASP A 62 32.03 28.40 5.15
C ASP A 62 32.54 29.25 3.97
N GLY A 63 33.10 30.44 4.23
CA GLY A 63 33.59 31.35 3.20
C GLY A 63 32.49 31.96 2.32
N SER A 64 31.22 31.67 2.63
CA SER A 64 30.09 32.16 1.84
C SER A 64 29.84 33.65 2.07
N GLY A 65 30.29 34.22 3.19
CA GLY A 65 30.06 35.62 3.58
C GLY A 65 28.65 35.88 4.13
N TRP A 66 27.91 34.83 4.53
CA TRP A 66 26.64 34.95 5.24
C TRP A 66 26.85 35.18 6.73
N PHE A 67 25.97 35.94 7.39
CA PHE A 67 25.92 35.93 8.85
C PHE A 67 25.18 34.69 9.36
N LYS A 68 25.61 34.11 10.48
CA LYS A 68 24.93 32.95 11.09
C LYS A 68 23.47 33.25 11.41
N SER A 69 23.18 34.49 11.79
CA SER A 69 21.85 34.99 12.09
C SER A 69 20.95 35.01 10.85
N GLU A 70 21.46 35.50 9.72
CA GLU A 70 20.77 35.47 8.42
C GLU A 70 20.53 34.03 7.95
N ARG A 71 21.56 33.17 7.98
CA ARG A 71 21.44 31.77 7.55
C ARG A 71 20.39 31.02 8.39
N THR A 72 20.34 31.27 9.69
CA THR A 72 19.33 30.67 10.58
C THR A 72 17.91 31.11 10.23
N LEU A 73 17.70 32.41 9.98
CA LEU A 73 16.40 32.93 9.55
C LEU A 73 16.01 32.31 8.21
N CYS A 74 16.90 32.36 7.23
CA CYS A 74 16.62 31.84 5.90
C CYS A 74 16.35 30.33 5.91
N GLN A 75 17.05 29.55 6.75
CA GLN A 75 16.79 28.12 6.94
C GLN A 75 15.40 27.83 7.53
N ASP A 76 14.97 28.60 8.54
CA ASP A 76 13.63 28.44 9.13
C ASP A 76 12.52 28.71 8.10
N TYR A 77 12.69 29.75 7.27
CA TYR A 77 11.73 30.10 6.23
C TYR A 77 11.78 29.14 5.03
N LYS A 78 12.96 28.59 4.68
CA LYS A 78 13.12 27.58 3.62
C LYS A 78 12.20 26.38 3.82
N ALA A 79 11.96 25.95 5.06
CA ALA A 79 11.10 24.81 5.38
C ALA A 79 9.66 24.93 4.86
N PHE A 80 9.19 26.16 4.56
CA PHE A 80 7.85 26.45 4.06
C PHE A 80 7.81 26.71 2.55
N VAL A 81 8.96 26.95 1.92
CA VAL A 81 9.06 27.18 0.47
C VAL A 81 9.26 25.84 -0.21
N GLN A 82 8.31 25.45 -1.05
CA GLN A 82 8.47 24.28 -1.90
C GLN A 82 9.30 24.69 -3.12
N VAL A 83 10.62 24.56 -2.99
CA VAL A 83 11.55 24.79 -4.10
C VAL A 83 11.52 23.54 -4.98
N GLN A 84 10.68 23.59 -6.02
CA GLN A 84 10.61 22.55 -7.04
C GLN A 84 10.97 23.20 -8.38
N SER A 85 11.87 22.56 -9.13
CA SER A 85 12.15 22.99 -10.50
C SER A 85 10.93 22.72 -11.39
N GLU A 86 10.75 23.54 -12.42
CA GLU A 86 9.69 23.34 -13.41
C GLU A 86 9.79 21.97 -14.08
N TYR A 87 11.03 21.58 -14.41
CA TYR A 87 11.35 20.27 -14.96
C TYR A 87 10.88 19.14 -14.03
N ASP A 88 11.25 19.18 -12.74
CA ASP A 88 10.84 18.13 -11.78
C ASP A 88 9.33 18.10 -11.54
N PHE A 89 8.66 19.26 -11.63
CA PHE A 89 7.20 19.34 -11.55
C PHE A 89 6.55 18.64 -12.75
N ASN A 90 6.97 19.00 -13.95
CA ASN A 90 6.44 18.45 -15.20
C ASN A 90 6.72 16.94 -15.30
N GLU A 91 7.93 16.49 -14.95
CA GLU A 91 8.27 15.07 -14.94
C GLU A 91 7.37 14.25 -14.00
N ARG A 92 7.09 14.75 -12.79
CA ARG A 92 6.19 14.07 -11.84
C ARG A 92 4.74 14.09 -12.31
N MET A 93 4.31 15.18 -12.96
CA MET A 93 2.98 15.26 -13.56
C MET A 93 2.84 14.27 -14.72
N THR A 94 3.80 14.24 -15.63
CA THR A 94 3.87 13.28 -16.75
C THR A 94 3.90 11.84 -16.23
N TYR A 95 4.63 11.56 -15.14
CA TYR A 95 4.59 10.25 -14.50
C TYR A 95 3.18 9.84 -14.09
N LEU A 96 2.45 10.71 -13.40
CA LEU A 96 1.06 10.43 -12.98
C LEU A 96 0.12 10.30 -14.17
N GLN A 97 0.30 11.12 -15.21
CA GLN A 97 -0.48 11.03 -16.44
C GLN A 97 -0.25 9.70 -17.16
N LYS A 98 1.00 9.27 -17.35
CA LYS A 98 1.35 8.03 -18.03
C LYS A 98 1.06 6.77 -17.21
N ALA A 99 1.11 6.84 -15.88
CA ALA A 99 0.56 5.78 -15.02
C ALA A 99 -0.98 5.74 -15.08
N GLY A 100 -1.60 6.80 -15.60
CA GLY A 100 -3.03 7.08 -15.60
C GLY A 100 -3.61 7.21 -14.20
N ASP A 101 -2.80 7.72 -13.28
CA ASP A 101 -3.15 8.09 -11.91
C ASP A 101 -3.45 9.60 -11.79
N ASN A 102 -3.50 10.33 -12.90
CA ASN A 102 -3.83 11.75 -12.92
C ASN A 102 -5.21 12.02 -12.30
N GLY A 103 -5.33 13.09 -11.52
CA GLY A 103 -6.55 13.46 -10.79
C GLY A 103 -6.90 12.55 -9.60
N ARG A 104 -6.07 11.55 -9.28
CA ARG A 104 -6.29 10.67 -8.13
C ARG A 104 -5.66 11.26 -6.87
N THR A 105 -6.27 10.96 -5.73
CA THR A 105 -5.85 11.45 -4.42
C THR A 105 -5.70 10.28 -3.45
N THR A 106 -4.91 10.46 -2.40
CA THR A 106 -4.89 9.52 -1.28
C THR A 106 -6.20 9.58 -0.50
N THR A 107 -6.62 8.47 0.12
CA THR A 107 -7.85 8.43 0.93
C THR A 107 -7.84 9.53 1.99
N PRO A 108 -8.81 10.46 1.98
CA PRO A 108 -8.92 11.50 2.99
C PRO A 108 -9.10 10.89 4.38
N LEU A 109 -8.55 11.55 5.41
CA LEU A 109 -8.68 11.09 6.79
C LEU A 109 -10.15 10.99 7.24
N ALA A 110 -11.02 11.88 6.76
CA ALA A 110 -12.45 11.84 7.07
C ALA A 110 -13.12 10.53 6.58
N ILE A 111 -12.74 10.04 5.41
CA ILE A 111 -13.26 8.77 4.87
C ILE A 111 -12.75 7.58 5.70
N TRP A 112 -11.50 7.61 6.15
CA TRP A 112 -10.97 6.61 7.09
C TRP A 112 -11.78 6.55 8.39
N ILE A 113 -12.07 7.70 8.99
CA ILE A 113 -12.87 7.76 10.22
C ILE A 113 -14.27 7.24 9.96
N LEU A 114 -14.89 7.63 8.84
CA LEU A 114 -16.24 7.22 8.47
C LEU A 114 -16.36 5.69 8.31
N ILE A 115 -15.45 5.06 7.56
CA ILE A 115 -15.51 3.61 7.36
C ILE A 115 -15.21 2.82 8.63
N ILE A 116 -14.24 3.28 9.43
CA ILE A 116 -13.91 2.63 10.71
C ILE A 116 -15.13 2.70 11.63
N ALA A 117 -15.80 3.86 11.71
CA ALA A 117 -16.99 4.02 12.52
C ALA A 117 -18.13 3.11 12.07
N PHE A 118 -18.45 3.07 10.76
CA PHE A 118 -19.53 2.23 10.25
C PHE A 118 -19.28 0.74 10.47
N VAL A 119 -18.10 0.23 10.10
CA VAL A 119 -17.78 -1.19 10.28
C VAL A 119 -17.71 -1.55 11.76
N PHE A 120 -17.25 -0.64 12.63
CA PHE A 120 -17.21 -0.88 14.07
C PHE A 120 -18.61 -1.01 14.68
N ILE A 121 -19.53 -0.09 14.36
CA ILE A 121 -20.93 -0.15 14.82
C ILE A 121 -21.56 -1.48 14.41
N GLU A 122 -21.29 -1.91 13.19
CA GLU A 122 -21.85 -3.13 12.63
C GLU A 122 -21.26 -4.39 13.29
N ALA A 123 -19.95 -4.38 13.58
CA ALA A 123 -19.26 -5.46 14.27
C ALA A 123 -19.72 -5.63 15.73
N GLN A 124 -20.32 -4.62 16.37
CA GLN A 124 -20.78 -4.73 17.75
C GLN A 124 -21.84 -5.82 17.93
N GLY A 125 -22.78 -5.91 17.01
CA GLY A 125 -23.90 -6.86 17.11
C GLY A 125 -23.45 -8.32 17.13
N PHE A 126 -22.41 -8.67 16.35
CA PHE A 126 -21.85 -10.02 16.34
C PHE A 126 -20.89 -10.25 17.52
N SER A 127 -20.12 -9.23 17.90
CA SER A 127 -19.08 -9.38 18.91
C SER A 127 -19.63 -9.58 20.32
N TYR A 128 -20.83 -9.06 20.61
CA TYR A 128 -21.52 -9.32 21.88
C TYR A 128 -21.78 -10.81 22.08
N VAL A 129 -22.26 -11.47 21.04
CA VAL A 129 -22.54 -12.90 21.11
C VAL A 129 -21.24 -13.70 21.13
N LEU A 130 -20.24 -13.33 20.32
CA LEU A 130 -18.94 -14.01 20.31
C LEU A 130 -18.22 -13.93 21.67
N ALA A 131 -18.38 -12.81 22.39
CA ALA A 131 -17.81 -12.66 23.73
C ALA A 131 -18.35 -13.69 24.72
N GLY A 132 -19.64 -14.04 24.63
CA GLY A 132 -20.24 -15.10 25.44
C GLY A 132 -19.64 -16.49 25.21
N TYR A 133 -19.17 -16.77 23.99
CA TYR A 133 -18.46 -18.02 23.66
C TYR A 133 -16.97 -17.97 23.98
N THR A 134 -16.35 -16.81 23.82
CA THR A 134 -14.91 -16.61 23.99
C THR A 134 -14.52 -16.56 25.47
N VAL A 135 -15.39 -16.01 26.33
CA VAL A 135 -15.17 -15.91 27.77
C VAL A 135 -16.37 -16.53 28.53
N PRO A 136 -16.53 -17.85 28.46
CA PRO A 136 -17.66 -18.53 29.09
C PRO A 136 -17.60 -18.33 30.62
N GLY A 137 -18.73 -18.04 31.23
CA GLY A 137 -18.84 -17.86 32.69
C GLY A 137 -18.39 -16.50 33.22
N ALA A 138 -17.93 -15.58 32.36
CA ALA A 138 -17.65 -14.21 32.77
C ALA A 138 -18.94 -13.44 33.08
N SER A 139 -18.85 -12.47 34.01
CA SER A 139 -19.97 -11.56 34.31
C SER A 139 -20.43 -10.80 33.07
N GLU A 140 -21.70 -10.39 33.03
CA GLU A 140 -22.28 -9.65 31.90
C GLU A 140 -21.45 -8.40 31.54
N THR A 141 -20.92 -7.69 32.55
CA THR A 141 -20.03 -6.54 32.34
C THR A 141 -18.74 -6.92 31.62
N THR A 142 -18.14 -8.05 32.00
CA THR A 142 -16.91 -8.55 31.39
C THR A 142 -17.14 -8.99 29.95
N GLN A 143 -18.27 -9.65 29.67
CA GLN A 143 -18.67 -10.02 28.31
C GLN A 143 -18.86 -8.77 27.43
N LYS A 144 -19.45 -7.69 27.97
CA LYS A 144 -19.58 -6.40 27.25
C LYS A 144 -18.22 -5.80 26.88
N TYR A 145 -17.24 -5.82 27.78
CA TYR A 145 -15.89 -5.32 27.47
C TYR A 145 -15.16 -6.21 26.45
N ALA A 146 -15.28 -7.53 26.58
CA ALA A 146 -14.74 -8.47 25.60
C ALA A 146 -15.35 -8.26 24.21
N ALA A 147 -16.66 -8.02 24.13
CA ALA A 147 -17.36 -7.73 22.89
C ALA A 147 -16.83 -6.48 22.19
N ILE A 148 -16.57 -5.40 22.93
CA ILE A 148 -16.00 -4.17 22.37
C ILE A 148 -14.59 -4.43 21.81
N GLY A 149 -13.76 -5.18 22.54
CA GLY A 149 -12.42 -5.55 22.10
C GLY A 149 -12.43 -6.39 20.82
N ILE A 150 -13.28 -7.41 20.76
CA ILE A 150 -13.47 -8.26 19.58
C ILE A 150 -13.96 -7.42 18.39
N ALA A 151 -14.96 -6.55 18.60
CA ALA A 151 -15.50 -5.67 17.56
C ALA A 151 -14.42 -4.76 16.97
N PHE A 152 -13.56 -4.20 17.82
CA PHE A 152 -12.46 -3.34 17.38
C PHE A 152 -11.46 -4.09 16.50
N ILE A 153 -11.03 -5.28 16.92
CA ILE A 153 -10.05 -6.10 16.17
C ILE A 153 -10.63 -6.50 14.81
N VAL A 154 -11.86 -7.02 14.80
CA VAL A 154 -12.51 -7.48 13.57
C VAL A 154 -12.76 -6.31 12.62
N SER A 155 -13.23 -5.17 13.15
CA SER A 155 -13.43 -3.96 12.33
C SER A 155 -12.12 -3.47 11.73
N ALA A 156 -11.03 -3.43 12.50
CA ALA A 156 -9.74 -2.99 12.00
C ALA A 156 -9.23 -3.91 10.87
N LEU A 157 -9.35 -5.22 11.04
CA LEU A 157 -8.97 -6.20 10.02
C LEU A 157 -9.83 -6.07 8.75
N CYS A 158 -11.16 -6.00 8.88
CA CYS A 158 -12.06 -5.82 7.74
C CYS A 158 -11.73 -4.55 6.95
N VAL A 159 -11.56 -3.42 7.64
CA VAL A 159 -11.27 -2.14 6.98
C VAL A 159 -9.92 -2.16 6.26
N LEU A 160 -8.87 -2.72 6.87
CA LEU A 160 -7.55 -2.79 6.25
C LEU A 160 -7.56 -3.71 5.02
N LEU A 161 -8.14 -4.91 5.15
CA LEU A 161 -8.19 -5.89 4.06
C LEU A 161 -9.05 -5.40 2.89
N THR A 162 -10.24 -4.85 3.16
CA THR A 162 -11.10 -4.31 2.10
C THR A 162 -10.47 -3.11 1.39
N HIS A 163 -9.79 -2.22 2.12
CA HIS A 163 -9.07 -1.10 1.51
C HIS A 163 -7.92 -1.58 0.61
N GLN A 164 -7.13 -2.55 1.09
CA GLN A 164 -6.03 -3.14 0.32
C GLN A 164 -6.53 -3.93 -0.90
N ALA A 165 -7.63 -4.69 -0.76
CA ALA A 165 -8.27 -5.39 -1.86
C ALA A 165 -8.73 -4.42 -2.95
N GLY A 166 -9.34 -3.28 -2.58
CA GLY A 166 -9.72 -2.25 -3.54
C GLY A 166 -8.53 -1.66 -4.29
N HIS A 167 -7.40 -1.45 -3.60
CA HIS A 167 -6.17 -0.95 -4.20
C HIS A 167 -5.57 -1.98 -5.19
N GLU A 168 -5.48 -3.25 -4.79
CA GLU A 168 -5.02 -4.34 -5.64
C GLU A 168 -5.92 -4.50 -6.87
N LEU A 169 -7.24 -4.48 -6.68
CA LEU A 169 -8.23 -4.57 -7.75
C LEU A 169 -8.04 -3.46 -8.79
N TYR A 170 -7.81 -2.21 -8.35
CA TYR A 170 -7.54 -1.10 -9.26
C TYR A 170 -6.27 -1.33 -10.10
N ARG A 171 -5.15 -1.65 -9.43
CA ARG A 171 -3.86 -1.91 -10.09
C ARG A 171 -3.96 -3.06 -11.08
N SER A 172 -4.61 -4.15 -10.70
CA SER A 172 -4.68 -5.36 -11.52
C SER A 172 -5.66 -5.26 -12.67
N LEU A 173 -6.76 -4.50 -12.52
CA LEU A 173 -7.65 -4.17 -13.63
C LEU A 173 -6.97 -3.25 -14.66
N LYS A 174 -6.13 -2.31 -14.20
CA LYS A 174 -5.28 -1.48 -15.08
C LYS A 174 -4.34 -2.34 -15.93
N ILE A 175 -3.62 -3.26 -15.31
CA ILE A 175 -2.71 -4.18 -16.02
C ILE A 175 -3.49 -5.06 -17.00
N LYS A 176 -4.66 -5.58 -16.60
CA LYS A 176 -5.52 -6.37 -17.50
C LYS A 176 -6.01 -5.56 -18.70
N ARG A 177 -6.37 -4.30 -18.52
CA ARG A 177 -6.77 -3.41 -19.62
C ARG A 177 -5.61 -3.17 -20.58
N ALA A 178 -4.45 -2.77 -20.06
CA ALA A 178 -3.23 -2.60 -20.87
C ALA A 178 -2.87 -3.87 -21.66
N ARG A 179 -3.01 -5.06 -21.03
CA ARG A 179 -2.81 -6.34 -21.70
C ARG A 179 -3.85 -6.63 -22.78
N LYS A 180 -5.11 -6.25 -22.57
CA LYS A 180 -6.17 -6.39 -23.57
C LYS A 180 -5.87 -5.52 -24.79
N ASP A 181 -5.54 -4.26 -24.59
CA ASP A 181 -5.21 -3.31 -25.67
C ASP A 181 -3.98 -3.80 -26.46
N TRP A 182 -2.97 -4.34 -25.78
CA TRP A 182 -1.81 -4.98 -26.40
C TRP A 182 -2.16 -6.20 -27.27
N ILE A 183 -3.15 -7.01 -26.85
CA ILE A 183 -3.63 -8.16 -27.63
C ILE A 183 -4.42 -7.69 -28.85
N GLU A 184 -5.26 -6.66 -28.69
CA GLU A 184 -6.06 -6.08 -29.78
C GLU A 184 -5.18 -5.46 -30.88
N GLU A 185 -4.03 -4.88 -30.51
CA GLU A 185 -3.05 -4.37 -31.48
C GLU A 185 -2.22 -5.47 -32.17
N GLY A 186 -2.45 -6.75 -31.83
CA GLY A 186 -1.73 -7.88 -32.40
C GLY A 186 -0.32 -8.06 -31.85
N ARG A 187 -0.03 -7.54 -30.65
CA ARG A 187 1.24 -7.72 -29.92
C ARG A 187 2.48 -7.23 -30.68
N LYS A 188 2.34 -6.19 -31.49
CA LYS A 188 3.43 -5.61 -32.29
C LYS A 188 4.61 -5.12 -31.43
N HIS A 189 4.31 -4.58 -30.24
CA HIS A 189 5.30 -4.09 -29.29
C HIS A 189 5.41 -4.98 -28.06
N LYS A 190 6.46 -4.82 -27.25
CA LYS A 190 6.57 -5.50 -25.95
C LYS A 190 5.61 -4.84 -24.95
N LEU A 191 4.91 -5.65 -24.14
CA LEU A 191 3.98 -5.15 -23.10
C LEU A 191 4.69 -4.33 -22.01
N ARG A 192 5.96 -4.64 -21.74
CA ARG A 192 6.83 -3.83 -20.89
C ARG A 192 8.24 -3.87 -21.46
N THR A 193 8.86 -2.70 -21.52
CA THR A 193 10.25 -2.57 -21.99
C THR A 193 11.21 -2.35 -20.82
N LYS A 194 10.80 -1.53 -19.84
CA LYS A 194 11.66 -1.12 -18.72
C LYS A 194 10.86 -0.81 -17.46
N SER A 195 11.55 -0.59 -16.34
CA SER A 195 10.95 0.02 -15.16
C SER A 195 11.18 1.52 -15.22
N MET A 196 10.11 2.32 -15.10
CA MET A 196 10.19 3.78 -15.06
C MET A 196 9.95 4.27 -13.62
N PRO A 197 10.98 4.40 -12.77
CA PRO A 197 10.88 5.11 -11.51
C PRO A 197 10.88 6.63 -11.72
N LEU A 198 10.55 7.40 -10.67
CA LEU A 198 10.59 8.88 -10.70
C LEU A 198 11.99 9.45 -10.96
N THR A 199 13.04 8.66 -10.72
CA THR A 199 14.43 9.07 -10.89
C THR A 199 14.90 9.05 -12.33
N THR A 200 14.13 8.41 -13.21
CA THR A 200 14.40 8.25 -14.63
C THR A 200 13.60 9.30 -15.40
N ALA A 201 14.18 9.86 -16.46
CA ALA A 201 13.51 10.86 -17.26
C ALA A 201 12.29 10.26 -17.98
N GLN A 202 11.14 10.91 -17.87
CA GLN A 202 9.84 10.38 -18.29
C GLN A 202 9.66 10.39 -19.80
N HIS A 203 10.44 11.17 -20.56
CA HIS A 203 10.38 11.20 -22.03
C HIS A 203 10.95 9.93 -22.68
N LEU A 204 11.70 9.10 -21.95
CA LEU A 204 12.40 7.94 -22.49
C LEU A 204 11.48 6.82 -23.03
N ASP A 205 10.17 6.87 -22.75
CA ASP A 205 9.17 5.97 -23.31
C ASP A 205 8.05 6.69 -24.09
N ASP A 206 8.26 7.94 -24.52
CA ASP A 206 7.29 8.68 -25.34
C ASP A 206 6.97 7.99 -26.66
N ALA A 207 7.96 7.29 -27.24
CA ALA A 207 7.80 6.54 -28.48
C ALA A 207 7.09 5.19 -28.31
N GLU A 208 6.86 4.74 -27.07
CA GLU A 208 6.18 3.46 -26.80
C GLU A 208 4.67 3.65 -26.74
N PRO A 209 3.87 2.62 -27.11
CA PRO A 209 2.42 2.68 -26.97
C PRO A 209 1.96 2.92 -25.52
N GLU A 210 0.75 3.49 -25.36
CA GLU A 210 0.19 3.85 -24.05
C GLU A 210 0.15 2.66 -23.07
N TYR A 211 -0.23 1.46 -23.54
CA TYR A 211 -0.25 0.27 -22.69
C TYR A 211 1.14 -0.11 -22.16
N THR A 212 2.20 0.10 -22.94
CA THR A 212 3.58 -0.17 -22.52
C THR A 212 4.04 0.90 -21.53
N GLN A 213 3.70 2.17 -21.76
CA GLN A 213 3.98 3.26 -20.81
C GLN A 213 3.33 3.03 -19.44
N ILE A 214 2.09 2.52 -19.42
CA ILE A 214 1.40 2.14 -18.18
C ILE A 214 2.11 0.97 -17.50
N CYS A 215 2.39 -0.11 -18.23
CA CYS A 215 3.05 -1.30 -17.66
C CYS A 215 4.49 -1.04 -17.19
N ASN A 216 5.21 -0.09 -17.80
CA ASN A 216 6.52 0.35 -17.34
C ASN A 216 6.49 1.01 -15.95
N ARG A 217 5.34 1.56 -15.52
CA ARG A 217 5.15 2.26 -14.23
C ARG A 217 4.36 1.46 -13.19
N VAL A 218 3.45 0.60 -13.66
CA VAL A 218 2.51 -0.17 -12.82
C VAL A 218 2.98 -1.61 -12.58
N GLY A 219 3.76 -2.18 -13.51
CA GLY A 219 4.21 -3.57 -13.52
C GLY A 219 3.45 -4.46 -14.51
N LEU A 220 3.84 -5.74 -14.57
CA LEU A 220 3.29 -6.75 -15.50
C LEU A 220 2.30 -7.72 -14.86
N ASP A 221 2.42 -7.93 -13.56
CA ASP A 221 1.73 -9.01 -12.86
C ASP A 221 0.44 -8.50 -12.24
N ALA A 222 -0.68 -8.91 -12.83
CA ALA A 222 -1.99 -8.67 -12.26
C ALA A 222 -2.25 -9.71 -11.16
N SER A 223 -2.09 -9.30 -9.90
CA SER A 223 -2.42 -10.12 -8.73
C SER A 223 -3.84 -9.83 -8.25
N PHE A 224 -4.59 -10.87 -7.88
CA PHE A 224 -5.89 -10.74 -7.20
C PHE A 224 -5.87 -11.51 -5.88
N VAL A 225 -4.68 -11.79 -5.34
CA VAL A 225 -4.51 -12.63 -4.16
C VAL A 225 -5.14 -11.97 -2.94
N VAL A 226 -4.90 -10.68 -2.73
CA VAL A 226 -5.49 -9.94 -1.58
C VAL A 226 -6.99 -9.80 -1.77
N SER A 227 -7.45 -9.59 -2.99
CA SER A 227 -8.88 -9.47 -3.34
C SER A 227 -9.64 -10.77 -3.08
N TRP A 228 -9.10 -11.91 -3.51
CA TRP A 228 -9.69 -13.23 -3.24
C TRP A 228 -9.59 -13.62 -1.77
N ALA A 229 -8.47 -13.34 -1.11
CA ALA A 229 -8.32 -13.58 0.32
C ALA A 229 -9.31 -12.75 1.14
N THR A 230 -9.52 -11.49 0.76
CA THR A 230 -10.50 -10.60 1.40
C THR A 230 -11.92 -11.08 1.16
N LEU A 231 -12.26 -11.52 -0.05
CA LEU A 231 -13.56 -12.11 -0.34
C LEU A 231 -13.82 -13.36 0.52
N ALA A 232 -12.84 -14.28 0.58
CA ALA A 232 -12.93 -15.47 1.42
C ALA A 232 -13.08 -15.10 2.91
N PHE A 233 -12.29 -14.14 3.40
CA PHE A 233 -12.35 -13.65 4.76
C PHE A 233 -13.74 -13.05 5.10
N VAL A 234 -14.26 -12.18 4.23
CA VAL A 234 -15.60 -11.58 4.39
C VAL A 234 -16.69 -12.65 4.39
N LEU A 235 -16.59 -13.66 3.52
CA LEU A 235 -17.54 -14.78 3.50
C LEU A 235 -17.47 -15.61 4.78
N ILE A 236 -16.28 -15.90 5.30
CA ILE A 236 -16.09 -16.63 6.56
C ILE A 236 -16.71 -15.83 7.72
N ILE A 237 -16.45 -14.53 7.81
CA ILE A 237 -17.04 -13.66 8.83
C ILE A 237 -18.56 -13.56 8.67
N ALA A 238 -19.08 -13.46 7.44
CA ALA A 238 -20.53 -13.43 7.19
C ALA A 238 -21.23 -14.71 7.65
N ILE A 239 -20.66 -15.87 7.32
CA ILE A 239 -21.18 -17.18 7.74
C ILE A 239 -21.10 -17.31 9.26
N GLY A 240 -19.94 -16.98 9.85
CA GLY A 240 -19.74 -17.00 11.30
C GLY A 240 -20.71 -16.07 12.03
N ALA A 241 -20.90 -14.85 11.55
CA ALA A 241 -21.84 -13.89 12.12
C ALA A 241 -23.30 -14.38 11.99
N THR A 242 -23.67 -14.99 10.88
CA THR A 242 -25.02 -15.57 10.68
C THR A 242 -25.27 -16.71 11.65
N TYR A 243 -24.31 -17.65 11.76
CA TYR A 243 -24.40 -18.76 12.71
C TYR A 243 -24.58 -18.28 14.15
N VAL A 244 -23.72 -17.35 14.57
CA VAL A 244 -23.73 -16.76 15.91
C VAL A 244 -25.05 -16.03 16.17
N ARG A 245 -25.59 -15.30 15.19
CA ARG A 245 -26.90 -14.63 15.31
C ARG A 245 -28.06 -15.61 15.45
N VAL A 246 -28.10 -16.66 14.62
CA VAL A 246 -29.13 -17.72 14.74
C VAL A 246 -29.08 -18.35 16.12
N GLN A 247 -27.88 -18.67 16.61
CA GLN A 247 -27.72 -19.26 17.94
C GLN A 247 -28.18 -18.32 19.05
N SER A 248 -27.91 -17.02 18.94
CA SER A 248 -28.39 -16.03 19.91
C SER A 248 -29.91 -15.90 19.92
N ALA A 249 -30.56 -15.94 18.74
CA ALA A 249 -32.01 -15.91 18.63
C ALA A 249 -32.65 -17.14 19.28
N ASN A 250 -32.11 -18.33 18.99
CA ASN A 250 -32.58 -19.58 19.59
C ASN A 250 -32.46 -19.54 21.12
N LYS A 251 -31.35 -19.04 21.66
CA LYS A 251 -31.14 -18.94 23.11
C LYS A 251 -32.13 -17.99 23.79
N LEU A 252 -32.33 -16.80 23.22
CA LEU A 252 -33.32 -15.82 23.70
C LEU A 252 -34.73 -16.42 23.69
N MET A 253 -35.05 -17.19 22.65
CA MET A 253 -36.34 -17.86 22.53
C MET A 253 -36.52 -18.95 23.57
N GLU A 254 -35.55 -19.85 23.74
CA GLU A 254 -35.58 -20.91 24.75
C GLU A 254 -35.78 -20.32 26.16
N ASP A 255 -35.10 -19.22 26.48
CA ASP A 255 -35.28 -18.53 27.76
C ASP A 255 -36.70 -17.92 27.87
N SER A 256 -37.25 -17.31 26.82
CA SER A 256 -38.61 -16.75 26.83
C SER A 256 -39.71 -17.82 26.94
N VAL A 257 -39.57 -18.94 26.22
CA VAL A 257 -40.49 -20.08 26.28
C VAL A 257 -40.43 -20.72 27.66
N ARG A 258 -39.24 -20.84 28.26
CA ARG A 258 -39.08 -21.36 29.63
C ARG A 258 -39.82 -20.48 30.64
N ILE A 259 -39.68 -19.15 30.54
CA ILE A 259 -40.36 -18.19 31.44
C ILE A 259 -41.88 -18.27 31.27
N GLN A 260 -42.39 -18.21 30.04
CA GLN A 260 -43.82 -18.29 29.77
C GLN A 260 -44.42 -19.64 30.20
N LYS A 261 -43.72 -20.75 29.96
CA LYS A 261 -44.13 -22.08 30.47
C LYS A 261 -44.14 -22.10 32.00
N SER A 262 -43.20 -21.46 32.69
CA SER A 262 -43.23 -21.36 34.16
C SER A 262 -44.36 -20.48 34.69
N GLU A 263 -44.65 -19.34 34.05
CA GLU A 263 -45.77 -18.46 34.40
C GLU A 263 -47.12 -19.17 34.23
N LEU A 264 -47.30 -19.92 33.12
CA LEU A 264 -48.51 -20.72 32.89
C LEU A 264 -48.75 -21.77 33.99
N VAL A 265 -47.68 -22.41 34.47
CA VAL A 265 -47.76 -23.39 35.56
C VAL A 265 -48.09 -22.69 36.89
N GLU A 266 -47.44 -21.56 37.18
CA GLU A 266 -47.64 -20.81 38.43
C GLU A 266 -49.04 -20.17 38.51
N GLN A 267 -49.55 -19.64 37.39
CA GLN A 267 -50.88 -19.03 37.30
C GLN A 267 -52.01 -20.06 37.50
N ARG A 268 -51.82 -21.32 37.07
CA ARG A 268 -52.78 -22.40 37.35
C ARG A 268 -52.62 -22.99 38.76
N GLN A 269 -51.42 -23.04 39.33
CA GLN A 269 -51.18 -23.56 40.69
C GLN A 269 -51.65 -22.61 41.79
N THR A 270 -51.59 -21.30 41.54
CA THR A 270 -51.97 -20.28 42.54
C THR A 270 -53.47 -19.99 42.60
N GLY A 271 -54.27 -20.47 41.62
CA GLY A 271 -55.73 -20.39 41.67
C GLY A 271 -56.29 -18.96 41.78
N VAL A 272 -55.50 -17.92 41.49
CA VAL A 272 -55.93 -16.52 41.60
C VAL A 272 -56.52 -16.07 40.27
N GLY A 273 -57.57 -16.77 39.83
CA GLY A 273 -58.51 -16.27 38.84
C GLY A 273 -59.69 -15.65 39.59
N LEU A 274 -59.90 -14.34 39.41
CA LEU A 274 -61.10 -13.64 39.87
C LEU A 274 -62.31 -14.06 39.01
N ASP A 275 -62.73 -15.32 39.11
CA ASP A 275 -64.00 -15.78 38.56
C ASP A 275 -64.72 -16.67 39.57
N LEU A 276 -65.77 -16.11 40.17
CA LEU A 276 -66.56 -16.69 41.25
C LEU A 276 -67.73 -17.52 40.69
N ALA A 277 -67.52 -18.27 39.61
CA ALA A 277 -68.55 -19.09 38.99
C ALA A 277 -68.05 -20.53 38.76
N GLN A 278 -68.52 -21.40 39.65
CA GLN A 278 -68.53 -22.86 39.51
C GLN A 278 -67.17 -23.57 39.59
N GLN A 279 -66.90 -24.11 40.79
CA GLN A 279 -65.86 -25.10 41.08
C GLN A 279 -66.17 -26.44 40.37
N ASN A 280 -66.06 -26.46 39.04
CA ASN A 280 -66.01 -27.70 38.27
C ASN A 280 -64.55 -28.18 38.27
N VAL A 281 -64.28 -29.22 39.04
CA VAL A 281 -63.02 -29.94 39.03
C VAL A 281 -62.89 -30.60 37.66
N ILE A 282 -62.08 -30.01 36.79
CA ILE A 282 -61.72 -30.59 35.49
C ILE A 282 -60.92 -31.87 35.78
N PRO A 283 -61.25 -33.03 35.18
CA PRO A 283 -60.48 -34.27 35.39
C PRO A 283 -59.00 -34.08 35.07
N ASP A 284 -58.11 -34.68 35.87
CA ASP A 284 -56.64 -34.51 35.74
C ASP A 284 -56.11 -34.82 34.33
N ALA A 285 -56.77 -35.73 33.60
CA ALA A 285 -56.42 -36.06 32.22
C ALA A 285 -56.64 -34.88 31.25
N ASP A 286 -57.76 -34.16 31.39
CA ASP A 286 -58.10 -33.01 30.55
C ASP A 286 -57.28 -31.78 30.94
N ALA A 287 -56.99 -31.61 32.24
CA ALA A 287 -56.09 -30.56 32.73
C ALA A 287 -54.67 -30.69 32.16
N ASN A 288 -54.14 -31.92 32.08
CA ASN A 288 -52.85 -32.22 31.47
C ASN A 288 -52.87 -32.05 29.95
N LEU A 289 -53.97 -32.39 29.29
CA LEU A 289 -54.13 -32.18 27.84
C LEU A 289 -54.15 -30.69 27.48
N SER A 290 -54.83 -29.86 28.28
CA SER A 290 -54.85 -28.41 28.09
C SER A 290 -53.49 -27.77 28.39
N LEU A 291 -52.74 -28.24 29.39
CA LEU A 291 -51.37 -27.77 29.66
C LEU A 291 -50.41 -28.11 28.50
N ALA A 292 -50.56 -29.30 27.92
CA ALA A 292 -49.78 -29.70 26.75
C ALA A 292 -50.15 -28.86 25.51
N ALA A 293 -51.43 -28.53 25.34
CA ALA A 293 -51.91 -27.68 24.25
C ALA A 293 -51.43 -26.22 24.40
N ASP A 294 -51.56 -25.64 25.60
CA ASP A 294 -51.09 -24.27 25.90
C ASP A 294 -49.56 -24.18 25.76
N GLY A 295 -48.84 -25.18 26.28
CA GLY A 295 -47.39 -25.28 26.13
C GLY A 295 -46.93 -25.41 24.68
N LYS A 296 -47.73 -26.06 23.82
CA LYS A 296 -47.48 -26.16 22.38
C LYS A 296 -47.80 -24.85 21.66
N ALA A 297 -48.88 -24.15 22.03
CA ALA A 297 -49.23 -22.86 21.46
C ALA A 297 -48.16 -21.79 21.74
N VAL A 298 -47.59 -21.78 22.95
CA VAL A 298 -46.45 -20.92 23.30
C VAL A 298 -45.23 -21.24 22.45
N GLU A 299 -44.95 -22.52 22.22
CA GLU A 299 -43.82 -22.96 21.41
C GLU A 299 -43.99 -22.61 19.93
N GLU A 300 -45.20 -22.77 19.39
CA GLU A 300 -45.55 -22.34 18.02
C GLU A 300 -45.46 -20.81 17.88
N ALA A 301 -46.02 -20.04 18.82
CA ALA A 301 -45.90 -18.58 18.83
C ALA A 301 -44.45 -18.10 18.85
N ALA A 302 -43.61 -18.73 19.68
CA ALA A 302 -42.19 -18.44 19.74
C ALA A 302 -41.47 -18.78 18.40
N GLN A 303 -41.84 -19.89 17.75
CA GLN A 303 -41.32 -20.23 16.42
C GLN A 303 -41.71 -19.23 15.32
N TYR A 304 -42.90 -18.61 15.42
CA TYR A 304 -43.30 -17.52 14.52
C TYR A 304 -42.46 -16.25 14.76
N ASP A 305 -42.14 -15.91 16.01
CA ASP A 305 -41.23 -14.80 16.32
C ASP A 305 -39.82 -15.04 15.75
N LEU A 306 -39.36 -16.30 15.79
CA LEU A 306 -38.10 -16.74 15.15
C LEU A 306 -38.06 -16.37 13.66
N HIS A 307 -39.16 -16.58 12.93
CA HIS A 307 -39.25 -16.21 11.51
C HIS A 307 -39.14 -14.69 11.30
N GLY A 308 -39.66 -13.88 12.23
CA GLY A 308 -39.46 -12.43 12.24
C GLY A 308 -37.99 -12.03 12.39
N TYR A 309 -37.24 -12.69 13.28
CA TYR A 309 -35.80 -12.47 13.46
C TYR A 309 -35.01 -12.75 12.18
N TRP A 310 -35.35 -13.80 11.42
CA TRP A 310 -34.69 -14.12 10.14
C TRP A 310 -34.72 -12.95 9.14
N VAL A 311 -35.81 -12.20 9.06
CA VAL A 311 -35.92 -11.05 8.16
C VAL A 311 -34.97 -9.93 8.59
N THR A 312 -34.94 -9.60 9.88
CA THR A 312 -34.02 -8.57 10.42
C THR A 312 -32.55 -8.97 10.22
N PHE A 313 -32.25 -10.27 10.34
CA PHE A 313 -30.91 -10.80 10.11
C PHE A 313 -30.50 -10.72 8.64
N ALA A 314 -31.42 -11.02 7.72
CA ALA A 314 -31.17 -10.87 6.30
C ALA A 314 -30.84 -9.41 5.93
N ILE A 315 -31.57 -8.44 6.47
CA ILE A 315 -31.31 -7.01 6.25
C ILE A 315 -29.91 -6.62 6.77
N LEU A 316 -29.56 -7.02 7.99
CA LEU A 316 -28.24 -6.74 8.56
C LEU A 316 -27.10 -7.43 7.77
N ALA A 317 -27.31 -8.63 7.25
CA ALA A 317 -26.33 -9.33 6.43
C ALA A 317 -26.09 -8.64 5.08
N VAL A 318 -27.15 -8.12 4.45
CA VAL A 318 -27.03 -7.32 3.21
C VAL A 318 -26.27 -6.02 3.50
N LEU A 319 -26.55 -5.36 4.62
CA LEU A 319 -25.82 -4.18 5.06
C LEU A 319 -24.32 -4.46 5.30
N PHE A 320 -23.97 -5.60 5.92
CA PHE A 320 -22.57 -6.03 6.07
C PHE A 320 -21.87 -6.08 4.71
N VAL A 321 -22.43 -6.84 3.77
CA VAL A 321 -21.84 -7.03 2.43
C VAL A 321 -21.73 -5.68 1.70
N PHE A 322 -22.73 -4.81 1.84
CA PHE A 322 -22.70 -3.47 1.28
C PHE A 322 -21.56 -2.61 1.87
N LEU A 323 -21.38 -2.62 3.20
CA LEU A 323 -20.28 -1.91 3.86
C LEU A 323 -18.90 -2.45 3.46
N GLN A 324 -18.75 -3.78 3.34
CA GLN A 324 -17.51 -4.37 2.82
C GLN A 324 -17.25 -3.94 1.36
N GLY A 325 -18.31 -3.88 0.54
CA GLY A 325 -18.27 -3.36 -0.82
C GLY A 325 -17.84 -1.89 -0.88
N LEU A 326 -18.33 -1.04 0.03
CA LEU A 326 -17.88 0.34 0.16
C LEU A 326 -16.41 0.44 0.58
N GLY A 327 -15.93 -0.41 1.48
CA GLY A 327 -14.51 -0.49 1.84
C GLY A 327 -13.62 -0.77 0.62
N VAL A 328 -14.01 -1.74 -0.20
CA VAL A 328 -13.33 -2.06 -1.47
C VAL A 328 -13.44 -0.90 -2.46
N LEU A 329 -14.62 -0.28 -2.60
CA LEU A 329 -14.83 0.86 -3.49
C LEU A 329 -13.94 2.05 -3.11
N PHE A 330 -13.78 2.33 -1.82
CA PHE A 330 -12.91 3.41 -1.36
C PHE A 330 -11.43 3.08 -1.57
N GLY A 331 -11.03 1.82 -1.35
CA GLY A 331 -9.72 1.32 -1.76
C GLY A 331 -9.47 1.51 -3.27
N TYR A 332 -10.48 1.19 -4.08
CA TYR A 332 -10.44 1.33 -5.53
C TYR A 332 -10.42 2.80 -5.99
N ARG A 333 -11.13 3.72 -5.30
CA ARG A 333 -11.26 5.13 -5.71
C ARG A 333 -10.06 6.00 -5.33
N TRP A 334 -9.40 5.69 -4.21
CA TRP A 334 -8.26 6.44 -3.66
C TRP A 334 -6.93 5.67 -3.70
N GLY A 335 -6.92 4.49 -4.32
CA GLY A 335 -5.70 3.76 -4.62
C GLY A 335 -4.92 4.36 -5.80
N PHE A 336 -3.61 4.11 -5.84
CA PHE A 336 -2.73 4.44 -6.98
C PHE A 336 -2.28 3.16 -7.67
N ALA A 337 -2.12 3.15 -8.99
CA ALA A 337 -1.63 1.98 -9.71
C ALA A 337 -0.10 1.96 -9.82
N GLY A 338 0.52 3.12 -10.09
CA GLY A 338 1.95 3.22 -10.30
C GLY A 338 2.77 3.03 -9.02
N GLU A 339 3.92 2.36 -9.13
CA GLU A 339 4.79 2.01 -8.00
C GLU A 339 5.20 3.25 -7.18
N ASN A 340 5.40 4.38 -7.85
CA ASN A 340 5.83 5.63 -7.24
C ASN A 340 4.78 6.75 -7.33
N SER A 341 3.54 6.45 -7.74
CA SER A 341 2.49 7.46 -7.93
C SER A 341 2.14 8.19 -6.63
N LYS A 342 2.11 7.48 -5.50
CA LYS A 342 1.89 8.09 -4.17
C LYS A 342 2.99 9.08 -3.80
N ALA A 343 4.25 8.76 -4.15
CA ALA A 343 5.39 9.64 -3.91
C ALA A 343 5.33 10.87 -4.82
N ALA A 344 5.05 10.69 -6.12
CA ALA A 344 4.84 11.79 -7.07
C ALA A 344 3.73 12.74 -6.60
N TYR A 345 2.58 12.19 -6.21
CA TYR A 345 1.43 12.95 -5.71
C TYR A 345 1.75 13.75 -4.43
N LYS A 346 2.46 13.13 -3.47
CA LYS A 346 2.90 13.83 -2.25
C LYS A 346 3.86 14.97 -2.59
N ALA A 347 4.76 14.74 -3.53
CA ALA A 347 5.77 15.70 -3.94
C ALA A 347 5.21 16.84 -4.80
N LEU A 348 4.06 16.66 -5.45
CA LEU A 348 3.27 17.70 -6.12
C LEU A 348 2.35 18.48 -5.16
N GLY A 349 2.54 18.35 -3.85
CA GLY A 349 1.73 19.09 -2.86
C GLY A 349 0.35 18.48 -2.61
N LYS A 350 0.18 17.16 -2.80
CA LYS A 350 -1.09 16.44 -2.56
C LYS A 350 -2.25 16.97 -3.42
N GLY A 351 -1.98 17.34 -4.67
CA GLY A 351 -3.01 17.82 -5.60
C GLY A 351 -3.48 19.25 -5.35
N LYS A 352 -2.75 20.03 -4.54
CA LYS A 352 -3.00 21.47 -4.35
C LYS A 352 -2.68 22.30 -5.60
N PHE A 353 -1.76 21.80 -6.44
CA PHE A 353 -1.22 22.53 -7.59
C PHE A 353 -1.49 21.74 -8.87
N LEU A 354 -2.11 22.39 -9.85
CA LEU A 354 -2.34 21.79 -11.18
C LEU A 354 -1.24 22.21 -12.15
N THR A 355 -0.74 23.44 -12.00
CA THR A 355 0.28 23.99 -12.88
C THR A 355 1.49 24.46 -12.06
N TYR A 356 2.66 24.50 -12.70
CA TYR A 356 3.87 25.02 -12.05
C TYR A 356 3.71 26.49 -11.64
N ALA A 357 2.93 27.28 -12.38
CA ALA A 357 2.60 28.65 -12.02
C ALA A 357 1.93 28.75 -10.63
N ASP A 358 1.07 27.80 -10.27
CA ASP A 358 0.40 27.77 -8.96
C ASP A 358 1.40 27.51 -7.83
N VAL A 359 2.35 26.60 -8.07
CA VAL A 359 3.44 26.31 -7.12
C VAL A 359 4.28 27.56 -6.93
N ARG A 360 4.66 28.23 -8.03
CA ARG A 360 5.45 29.46 -7.98
C ARG A 360 4.72 30.57 -7.24
N ALA A 361 3.44 30.80 -7.54
CA ALA A 361 2.64 31.84 -6.89
C ALA A 361 2.49 31.58 -5.38
N ALA A 362 2.26 30.33 -4.98
CA ALA A 362 2.19 29.95 -3.58
C ALA A 362 3.54 30.13 -2.87
N SER A 363 4.64 29.73 -3.52
CA SER A 363 6.01 29.92 -3.00
C SER A 363 6.40 31.39 -2.90
N GLN A 364 5.96 32.23 -3.84
CA GLN A 364 6.27 33.66 -3.88
C GLN A 364 5.77 34.37 -2.62
N GLN A 365 4.57 34.06 -2.13
CA GLN A 365 4.04 34.66 -0.91
C GLN A 365 4.93 34.39 0.32
N TYR A 366 5.51 33.19 0.40
CA TYR A 366 6.44 32.83 1.48
C TYR A 366 7.81 33.52 1.29
N ILE A 367 8.29 33.60 0.05
CA ILE A 367 9.55 34.27 -0.32
C ILE A 367 9.49 35.75 0.02
N ASP A 368 8.43 36.46 -0.38
CA ASP A 368 8.27 37.89 -0.12
C ASP A 368 8.22 38.17 1.40
N LYS A 369 7.54 37.31 2.18
CA LYS A 369 7.51 37.45 3.64
C LYS A 369 8.86 37.14 4.29
N ALA A 370 9.59 36.14 3.81
CA ALA A 370 10.93 35.83 4.28
C ALA A 370 11.91 36.97 3.96
N GLN A 371 11.83 37.54 2.76
CA GLN A 371 12.63 38.70 2.34
C GLN A 371 12.38 39.92 3.24
N ASN A 372 11.12 40.26 3.49
CA ASN A 372 10.76 41.35 4.41
C ASN A 372 11.34 41.13 5.83
N GLN A 373 11.34 39.89 6.33
CA GLN A 373 11.89 39.58 7.65
C GLN A 373 13.42 39.59 7.67
N LEU A 374 14.06 39.20 6.57
CA LEU A 374 15.49 39.31 6.38
C LEU A 374 15.94 40.77 6.35
N GLU A 375 15.24 41.63 5.61
CA GLU A 375 15.52 43.08 5.57
C GLU A 375 15.36 43.72 6.95
N ASN A 376 14.30 43.35 7.69
CA ASN A 376 14.13 43.78 9.08
C ASN A 376 15.27 43.31 9.99
N LEU A 377 15.78 42.08 9.80
CA LEU A 377 16.94 41.58 10.54
C LEU A 377 18.19 42.40 10.20
N GLN A 378 18.46 42.61 8.91
CA GLN A 378 19.62 43.34 8.41
C GLN A 378 19.63 44.80 8.88
N GLN A 379 18.49 45.49 8.84
CA GLN A 379 18.33 46.84 9.38
C GLN A 379 18.63 46.89 10.89
N ARG A 380 18.12 45.93 11.65
CA ARG A 380 18.37 45.85 13.11
C ARG A 380 19.83 45.53 13.43
N MET A 381 20.48 44.69 12.61
CA MET A 381 21.92 44.44 12.72
C MET A 381 22.69 45.74 12.48
N ILE A 382 22.39 46.48 11.41
CA ILE A 382 23.06 47.76 11.13
C ILE A 382 22.87 48.76 12.28
N GLN A 383 21.65 48.90 12.82
CA GLN A 383 21.36 49.79 13.95
C GLN A 383 22.13 49.38 15.21
N HIS A 384 22.08 48.11 15.58
CA HIS A 384 22.80 47.60 16.75
C HIS A 384 24.33 47.69 16.59
N HIS A 385 24.83 47.65 15.35
CA HIS A 385 26.24 47.89 15.03
C HIS A 385 26.64 49.36 15.16
N ALA A 386 25.79 50.27 14.67
CA ALA A 386 25.98 51.70 14.85
C ALA A 386 26.04 52.07 16.34
N ASP A 387 25.16 51.49 17.16
CA ASP A 387 25.12 51.73 18.60
C ASP A 387 26.33 51.16 19.36
N LYS A 388 26.93 50.06 18.88
CA LYS A 388 28.07 49.38 19.54
C LYS A 388 29.44 49.80 19.04
N GLY A 389 29.53 50.62 17.99
CA GLY A 389 30.79 51.24 17.55
C GLY A 389 31.90 50.28 17.11
N THR A 390 31.59 49.02 16.80
CA THR A 390 32.57 48.04 16.32
C THR A 390 32.95 48.39 14.88
N GLY A 391 34.14 48.91 14.62
CA GLY A 391 34.61 49.49 13.35
C GLY A 391 34.70 48.56 12.12
N VAL A 392 33.88 47.50 12.04
CA VAL A 392 33.71 46.66 10.85
C VAL A 392 32.38 47.04 10.20
N ALA A 393 32.43 47.52 8.95
CA ALA A 393 31.23 47.85 8.20
C ALA A 393 30.44 46.57 7.87
N VAL A 394 29.19 46.52 8.32
CA VAL A 394 28.28 45.40 8.09
C VAL A 394 27.41 45.76 6.90
N HIS A 395 27.70 45.18 5.73
CA HIS A 395 26.92 45.35 4.50
C HIS A 395 26.26 44.04 4.11
N PRO A 396 25.13 43.68 4.74
CA PRO A 396 24.37 42.53 4.33
C PRO A 396 23.61 42.87 3.05
N ASN A 397 24.17 42.48 1.89
CA ASN A 397 23.59 42.74 0.56
C ASN A 397 22.91 41.51 -0.04
N LYS A 398 22.69 40.48 0.76
CA LYS A 398 22.24 39.18 0.26
C LYS A 398 20.73 39.05 0.35
N SER A 399 20.15 38.48 -0.70
CA SER A 399 18.71 38.26 -0.79
C SER A 399 18.32 36.85 -0.36
N PHE A 400 17.06 36.67 0.06
CA PHE A 400 16.52 35.36 0.36
C PHE A 400 16.51 34.44 -0.88
N LEU A 401 16.33 34.99 -2.08
CA LEU A 401 16.41 34.24 -3.34
C LEU A 401 17.83 33.69 -3.59
N GLU A 402 18.86 34.50 -3.33
CA GLU A 402 20.25 34.06 -3.41
C GLU A 402 20.57 32.95 -2.42
N PHE A 403 19.98 33.01 -1.21
CA PHE A 403 20.06 31.92 -0.24
C PHE A 403 19.42 30.62 -0.80
N LEU A 404 18.23 30.71 -1.39
CA LEU A 404 17.55 29.54 -1.96
C LEU A 404 18.36 28.93 -3.10
N ASP A 405 18.85 29.73 -4.05
CA ASP A 405 19.67 29.26 -5.17
C ASP A 405 20.99 28.63 -4.69
N SER A 406 21.69 29.26 -3.75
CA SER A 406 22.91 28.68 -3.17
C SER A 406 22.67 27.34 -2.49
N THR A 407 21.55 27.21 -1.75
CA THR A 407 21.24 25.96 -1.05
C THR A 407 20.77 24.87 -2.02
N ASP A 408 20.05 25.23 -3.08
CA ASP A 408 19.65 24.28 -4.12
C ASP A 408 20.87 23.72 -4.85
N ARG A 409 21.83 24.59 -5.20
CA ARG A 409 23.11 24.17 -5.81
C ARG A 409 23.88 23.22 -4.88
N GLU A 410 24.00 23.56 -3.60
CA GLU A 410 24.60 22.69 -2.58
C GLU A 410 23.91 21.32 -2.51
N GLU A 411 22.57 21.29 -2.53
CA GLU A 411 21.79 20.05 -2.53
C GLU A 411 21.96 19.23 -3.80
N THR A 412 21.95 19.86 -4.98
CA THR A 412 22.16 19.16 -6.26
C THR A 412 23.56 18.59 -6.35
N ASP A 413 24.57 19.32 -5.89
CA ASP A 413 25.96 18.86 -5.87
C ASP A 413 26.13 17.68 -4.91
N TYR A 414 25.53 17.77 -3.71
CA TYR A 414 25.54 16.66 -2.76
C TYR A 414 24.85 15.41 -3.33
N ARG A 415 23.67 15.57 -3.95
CA ARG A 415 22.95 14.45 -4.59
C ARG A 415 23.75 13.84 -5.73
N THR A 416 24.42 14.67 -6.53
CA THR A 416 25.25 14.22 -7.66
C THR A 416 26.47 13.45 -7.18
N LYS A 417 27.18 13.97 -6.17
CA LYS A 417 28.31 13.27 -5.53
C LYS A 417 27.88 11.94 -4.91
N LYS A 418 26.74 11.92 -4.20
CA LYS A 418 26.20 10.69 -3.61
C LYS A 418 25.82 9.65 -4.68
N ARG A 419 25.23 10.10 -5.79
CA ARG A 419 24.92 9.22 -6.94
C ARG A 419 26.19 8.65 -7.56
N ALA A 420 27.21 9.48 -7.79
CA ALA A 420 28.49 9.04 -8.31
C ALA A 420 29.13 7.99 -7.39
N ALA A 421 29.12 8.21 -6.07
CA ALA A 421 29.64 7.26 -5.09
C ALA A 421 28.88 5.92 -5.10
N LEU A 422 27.55 5.93 -5.18
CA LEU A 422 26.74 4.71 -5.27
C LEU A 422 27.01 3.94 -6.57
N HIS A 423 27.17 4.64 -7.69
CA HIS A 423 27.53 4.02 -8.96
C HIS A 423 28.94 3.41 -8.92
N GLU A 424 29.89 4.07 -8.26
CA GLU A 424 31.23 3.53 -8.07
C GLU A 424 31.21 2.28 -7.17
N GLU A 425 30.43 2.28 -6.09
CA GLU A 425 30.25 1.12 -5.21
C GLU A 425 29.61 -0.06 -5.95
N GLN A 426 28.57 0.18 -6.76
CA GLN A 426 27.97 -0.86 -7.59
C GLN A 426 28.97 -1.44 -8.59
N ARG A 427 29.75 -0.60 -9.26
CA ARG A 427 30.81 -1.05 -10.16
C ARG A 427 31.84 -1.91 -9.45
N ARG A 428 32.27 -1.52 -8.24
CA ARG A 428 33.20 -2.33 -7.43
C ARG A 428 32.61 -3.70 -7.09
N LEU A 429 31.33 -3.76 -6.70
CA LEU A 429 30.65 -5.02 -6.42
C LEU A 429 30.52 -5.92 -7.64
N ASP A 430 30.25 -5.34 -8.81
CA ASP A 430 30.18 -6.10 -10.06
C ASP A 430 31.57 -6.61 -10.48
N GLU A 431 32.61 -5.79 -10.37
CA GLU A 431 34.01 -6.21 -10.58
C GLU A 431 34.45 -7.31 -9.60
N GLU A 432 34.03 -7.24 -8.32
CA GLU A 432 34.28 -8.29 -7.33
C GLU A 432 33.53 -9.59 -7.66
N ARG A 433 32.28 -9.50 -8.14
CA ARG A 433 31.51 -10.66 -8.58
C ARG A 433 32.14 -11.32 -9.80
N GLU A 434 32.58 -10.53 -10.78
CA GLU A 434 33.29 -11.03 -11.95
C GLU A 434 34.60 -11.71 -11.55
N ARG A 435 35.39 -11.09 -10.65
CA ARG A 435 36.62 -11.71 -10.11
C ARG A 435 36.32 -12.98 -9.34
N ALA A 436 35.27 -13.02 -8.52
CA ALA A 436 34.87 -14.22 -7.78
C ALA A 436 34.40 -15.35 -8.71
N GLN A 437 33.70 -15.02 -9.79
CA GLN A 437 33.32 -15.98 -10.84
C GLN A 437 34.55 -16.50 -11.58
N ALA A 438 35.48 -15.62 -11.97
CA ALA A 438 36.75 -16.01 -12.58
C ALA A 438 37.59 -16.91 -11.65
N HIS A 439 37.63 -16.60 -10.34
CA HIS A 439 38.36 -17.40 -9.36
C HIS A 439 37.71 -18.77 -9.11
N LYS A 440 36.37 -18.85 -9.15
CA LYS A 440 35.64 -20.13 -9.11
C LYS A 440 35.86 -20.95 -10.37
N ALA A 441 35.84 -20.33 -11.55
CA ALA A 441 36.14 -21.00 -12.81
C ALA A 441 37.57 -21.56 -12.84
N SER A 442 38.55 -20.78 -12.37
CA SER A 442 39.95 -21.21 -12.24
C SER A 442 40.13 -22.34 -11.22
N LYS A 443 39.49 -22.28 -10.05
CA LYS A 443 39.51 -23.39 -9.06
C LYS A 443 38.84 -24.67 -9.59
N SER A 444 37.76 -24.53 -10.35
CA SER A 444 37.09 -25.68 -10.97
C SER A 444 37.96 -26.35 -12.04
N ALA A 445 38.75 -25.57 -12.79
CA ALA A 445 39.73 -26.09 -13.73
C ALA A 445 40.92 -26.78 -13.02
N LEU A 446 41.36 -26.26 -11.88
CA LEU A 446 42.46 -26.85 -11.11
C LEU A 446 42.07 -28.20 -10.47
N ASN A 447 40.85 -28.31 -9.95
CA ASN A 447 40.33 -29.57 -9.37
C ASN A 447 40.09 -30.66 -10.43
N ALA A 448 39.84 -30.30 -11.68
CA ALA A 448 39.75 -31.25 -12.78
C ALA A 448 41.11 -31.88 -13.14
N GLY A 449 42.23 -31.22 -12.80
CA GLY A 449 43.59 -31.72 -13.05
C GLY A 449 44.09 -32.78 -12.05
N THR A 450 43.48 -32.90 -10.87
CA THR A 450 43.95 -33.78 -9.79
C THR A 450 43.15 -35.09 -9.63
N GLY A 451 42.11 -35.31 -10.44
CA GLY A 451 41.19 -36.46 -10.32
C GLY A 451 41.55 -37.70 -11.14
N LEU A 452 42.71 -37.76 -11.79
CA LEU A 452 43.03 -38.75 -12.85
C LEU A 452 43.99 -39.89 -12.43
N ALA A 453 44.12 -40.20 -11.13
CA ALA A 453 45.08 -41.20 -10.66
C ALA A 453 44.49 -42.57 -10.25
N ALA A 454 43.19 -42.83 -10.38
CA ALA A 454 42.65 -44.16 -10.02
C ALA A 454 41.32 -44.48 -10.71
N ALA A 455 41.38 -45.11 -11.89
CA ALA A 455 40.44 -46.15 -12.32
C ALA A 455 40.88 -46.72 -13.68
N GLU A 456 40.83 -48.05 -13.78
CA GLU A 456 41.41 -48.90 -14.81
C GLU A 456 40.68 -48.88 -16.17
N LEU A 457 41.51 -48.99 -17.23
CA LEU A 457 41.39 -49.80 -18.45
C LEU A 457 40.00 -50.04 -19.10
N GLU A 458 39.67 -49.24 -20.12
CA GLU A 458 39.16 -49.72 -21.43
C GLU A 458 39.60 -48.77 -22.56
N THR A 459 39.97 -49.32 -23.72
CA THR A 459 40.62 -48.65 -24.85
C THR A 459 39.74 -47.59 -25.56
N PRO A 460 40.22 -46.35 -25.78
CA PRO A 460 39.44 -45.25 -26.38
C PRO A 460 39.43 -45.19 -27.92
N VAL A 461 40.15 -46.07 -28.62
CA VAL A 461 40.38 -45.94 -30.08
C VAL A 461 39.20 -46.43 -30.93
N ALA A 462 38.36 -47.35 -30.42
CA ALA A 462 37.20 -47.85 -31.17
C ALA A 462 35.99 -46.89 -31.11
N ARG A 463 35.77 -46.17 -29.99
CA ARG A 463 34.57 -45.34 -29.76
C ARG A 463 34.51 -44.08 -30.62
N ALA A 464 35.66 -43.45 -30.94
CA ALA A 464 35.68 -42.23 -31.76
C ALA A 464 35.31 -42.47 -33.24
N GLY A 465 35.56 -43.68 -33.75
CA GLY A 465 35.24 -44.04 -35.15
C GLY A 465 33.74 -44.18 -35.43
N ASP A 466 32.97 -44.62 -34.44
CA ASP A 466 31.54 -44.88 -34.60
C ASP A 466 30.69 -43.60 -34.54
N VAL A 467 31.08 -42.64 -33.69
CA VAL A 467 30.45 -41.31 -33.62
C VAL A 467 30.68 -40.51 -34.91
N GLY A 468 31.90 -40.56 -35.46
CA GLY A 468 32.25 -39.89 -36.71
C GLY A 468 31.48 -40.42 -37.93
N ARG A 469 31.23 -41.73 -37.98
CA ARG A 469 30.38 -42.36 -39.00
C ARG A 469 28.90 -41.98 -38.84
N ALA A 470 28.38 -41.95 -37.62
CA ALA A 470 27.00 -41.58 -37.34
C ALA A 470 26.69 -40.12 -37.73
N ILE A 471 27.62 -39.18 -37.46
CA ILE A 471 27.48 -37.78 -37.88
C ILE A 471 27.53 -37.65 -39.41
N SER A 472 28.41 -38.40 -40.07
CA SER A 472 28.53 -38.35 -41.54
C SER A 472 27.27 -38.86 -42.24
N GLU A 473 26.61 -39.88 -41.70
CA GLU A 473 25.36 -40.39 -42.26
C GLU A 473 24.18 -39.43 -41.97
N LEU A 474 24.18 -38.76 -40.81
CA LEU A 474 23.23 -37.68 -40.50
C LEU A 474 23.38 -36.47 -41.41
N ASP A 475 24.61 -36.12 -41.80
CA ASP A 475 24.88 -35.05 -42.76
C ASP A 475 24.44 -35.46 -44.18
N ARG A 476 24.55 -36.75 -44.54
CA ARG A 476 24.05 -37.30 -45.82
C ARG A 476 22.52 -37.25 -45.95
N LEU A 477 21.80 -37.35 -44.83
CA LEU A 477 20.33 -37.31 -44.79
C LEU A 477 19.72 -35.90 -44.99
N GLY A 478 20.52 -34.85 -45.15
CA GLY A 478 20.05 -33.53 -45.60
C GLY A 478 19.05 -32.87 -44.64
N ASP A 479 17.92 -32.35 -45.14
CA ASP A 479 16.87 -31.70 -44.31
C ASP A 479 15.69 -32.62 -43.93
N ASP A 480 15.77 -33.92 -44.26
CA ASP A 480 14.70 -34.86 -43.95
C ASP A 480 14.66 -35.19 -42.44
N THR A 481 13.78 -34.48 -41.74
CA THR A 481 13.64 -34.56 -40.28
C THR A 481 13.10 -35.92 -39.80
N GLN A 482 12.32 -36.63 -40.64
CA GLN A 482 11.78 -37.93 -40.26
C GLN A 482 12.83 -39.03 -40.43
N ALA A 483 13.61 -39.00 -41.50
CA ALA A 483 14.70 -39.95 -41.72
C ALA A 483 15.81 -39.83 -40.67
N LYS A 484 16.16 -38.61 -40.25
CA LYS A 484 17.16 -38.39 -39.18
C LYS A 484 16.73 -38.95 -37.83
N ARG A 485 15.45 -38.81 -37.46
CA ARG A 485 14.93 -39.35 -36.20
C ARG A 485 14.94 -40.87 -36.21
N ALA A 486 14.48 -41.48 -37.31
CA ALA A 486 14.51 -42.93 -37.47
C ALA A 486 15.95 -43.50 -37.38
N TYR A 487 16.93 -42.81 -37.95
CA TYR A 487 18.35 -43.22 -37.85
C TYR A 487 18.91 -43.04 -36.44
N LEU A 488 18.60 -41.93 -35.77
CA LEU A 488 19.03 -41.68 -34.39
C LEU A 488 18.51 -42.73 -33.40
N ASP A 489 17.29 -43.23 -33.60
CA ASP A 489 16.69 -44.27 -32.75
C ASP A 489 17.34 -45.66 -32.96
N THR A 490 18.09 -45.85 -34.05
CA THR A 490 18.84 -47.10 -34.31
C THR A 490 20.25 -47.12 -33.69
N LEU A 491 20.70 -46.01 -33.09
CA LEU A 491 22.04 -45.89 -32.52
C LEU A 491 22.09 -46.43 -31.07
N PRO A 492 23.20 -47.07 -30.65
CA PRO A 492 23.43 -47.44 -29.26
C PRO A 492 23.42 -46.21 -28.33
N GLU A 493 22.85 -46.33 -27.11
CA GLU A 493 22.63 -45.21 -26.18
C GLU A 493 23.88 -44.34 -25.92
N HIS A 494 25.06 -44.96 -25.84
CA HIS A 494 26.32 -44.25 -25.61
C HIS A 494 26.79 -43.42 -26.82
N VAL A 495 26.57 -43.91 -28.05
CA VAL A 495 26.87 -43.17 -29.30
C VAL A 495 25.83 -42.06 -29.51
N PHE A 496 24.56 -42.34 -29.19
CA PHE A 496 23.47 -41.35 -29.30
C PHE A 496 23.69 -40.15 -28.38
N ALA A 497 24.14 -40.36 -27.14
CA ALA A 497 24.43 -39.29 -26.19
C ALA A 497 25.55 -38.35 -26.68
N GLU A 498 26.65 -38.92 -27.22
CA GLU A 498 27.76 -38.14 -27.77
C GLU A 498 27.39 -37.41 -29.06
N VAL A 499 26.68 -38.07 -29.98
CA VAL A 499 26.17 -37.44 -31.22
C VAL A 499 25.23 -36.27 -30.90
N LYS A 500 24.37 -36.41 -29.89
CA LYS A 500 23.46 -35.33 -29.46
C LYS A 500 24.21 -34.12 -28.91
N LEU A 501 25.27 -34.32 -28.14
CA LEU A 501 26.12 -33.23 -27.64
C LEU A 501 26.81 -32.49 -28.78
N VAL A 502 27.36 -33.22 -29.75
CA VAL A 502 28.02 -32.62 -30.93
C VAL A 502 27.03 -31.85 -31.80
N LEU A 503 25.81 -32.36 -32.00
CA LEU A 503 24.76 -31.64 -32.73
C LEU A 503 24.29 -30.38 -32.01
N GLN A 504 24.24 -30.41 -30.68
CA GLN A 504 23.89 -29.25 -29.87
C GLN A 504 24.96 -28.15 -29.97
N GLU A 505 26.24 -28.52 -29.89
CA GLU A 505 27.36 -27.60 -30.07
C GLU A 505 27.39 -26.99 -31.48
N ARG A 506 27.14 -27.79 -32.52
CA ARG A 506 27.00 -27.28 -33.90
C ARG A 506 25.87 -26.26 -34.03
N LYS A 507 24.72 -26.50 -33.38
CA LYS A 507 23.57 -25.60 -33.40
C LYS A 507 23.87 -24.28 -32.69
N GLU A 508 24.54 -24.33 -31.55
CA GLU A 508 24.95 -23.14 -30.80
C GLU A 508 25.98 -22.31 -31.59
N ASN A 509 26.95 -22.95 -32.22
CA ASN A 509 27.93 -22.29 -33.09
C ASN A 509 27.30 -21.67 -34.35
N ALA A 510 26.34 -22.36 -34.99
CA ALA A 510 25.60 -21.81 -36.13
C ALA A 510 24.74 -20.60 -35.72
N ALA A 511 24.09 -20.65 -34.56
CA ALA A 511 23.30 -19.53 -34.03
C ALA A 511 24.19 -18.31 -33.70
N ALA A 512 25.39 -18.54 -33.16
CA ALA A 512 26.37 -17.50 -32.89
C ALA A 512 26.89 -16.86 -34.19
N GLN A 513 27.15 -17.64 -35.24
CA GLN A 513 27.56 -17.13 -36.55
C GLN A 513 26.44 -16.34 -37.24
N ALA A 514 25.19 -16.82 -37.21
CA ALA A 514 24.05 -16.10 -37.76
C ALA A 514 23.83 -14.74 -37.05
N LYS A 515 24.08 -14.68 -35.74
CA LYS A 515 24.03 -13.43 -34.98
C LYS A 515 25.15 -12.47 -35.37
N LYS A 516 26.36 -12.97 -35.65
CA LYS A 516 27.48 -12.16 -36.15
C LYS A 516 27.24 -11.65 -37.57
N GLN A 517 26.69 -12.48 -38.45
CA GLN A 517 26.33 -12.07 -39.81
C GLN A 517 25.24 -11.00 -39.81
N ARG A 518 24.18 -11.15 -39.01
CA ARG A 518 23.16 -10.09 -38.84
C ARG A 518 23.72 -8.81 -38.26
N ALA A 519 24.68 -8.90 -37.34
CA ALA A 519 25.34 -7.72 -36.80
C ALA A 519 26.19 -7.00 -37.86
N ALA A 520 26.91 -7.75 -38.70
CA ALA A 520 27.69 -7.21 -39.81
C ALA A 520 26.79 -6.60 -40.92
N GLU A 521 25.65 -7.22 -41.26
CA GLU A 521 24.68 -6.64 -42.21
C GLU A 521 24.06 -5.34 -41.69
N ILE A 522 23.85 -5.21 -40.37
CA ILE A 522 23.37 -3.96 -39.76
C ILE A 522 24.45 -2.87 -39.79
N GLU A 523 25.73 -3.25 -39.65
CA GLU A 523 26.87 -2.33 -39.72
C GLU A 523 27.13 -1.84 -41.16
N ASP A 524 26.86 -2.66 -42.18
CA ASP A 524 26.97 -2.30 -43.60
C ASP A 524 25.78 -1.44 -44.10
N LEU A 525 24.68 -1.38 -43.34
CA LEU A 525 23.49 -0.57 -43.61
C LEU A 525 23.46 0.77 -42.85
N LEU A 526 24.43 1.02 -41.96
CA LEU A 526 24.64 2.28 -41.23
C LEU A 526 25.77 3.08 -41.89
#